data_AF-A0A9D5VR47-F1
#
_entry.id   AF-A0A9D5VR47-F1
#
_cell.length_a   1.000
_cell.length_b   1.000
_cell.length_c   1.000
_cell.angle_alpha   90.00
_cell.angle_beta   90.00
_cell.angle_gamma   90.00
#
_symmetry.space_group_name_H-M   'P 1'
#
loop_
_entity.id
_entity.type
_entity.pdbx_description
1 polymer ?
#
loop_
_entity_poly.entity_id
_entity_poly.type
_entity_poly.pdbx_seq_one_letter_code
_entity_poly.pdbx_strand_id
1 'polypeptide(L)'
;MLKIKQIKTYFIILFLILGITIVSYAEVITVKSTVEIASDGRSADLKPTEFSVPDGKLAVIVKYFWENAIGKEPKKNDKLGDSQIFSFSTSKYIPVSYDQNGNAITTLPSGKYSFKVGGYPGAYGTLALEFKDVIKKSGINLKSSKIH
;
A
#
# COMPACT_ATOMS: atom_id res chain seq x y z
N MET A 1 3.31 -20.13 54.32
CA MET A 1 4.46 -20.77 53.63
C MET A 1 3.96 -21.42 52.34
N LEU A 2 4.04 -20.72 51.21
CA LEU A 2 3.67 -21.30 49.91
C LEU A 2 4.73 -22.33 49.51
N LYS A 3 4.32 -23.58 49.21
CA LYS A 3 5.24 -24.64 48.79
C LYS A 3 5.91 -24.22 47.48
N ILE A 4 7.24 -24.24 47.45
CA ILE A 4 8.12 -23.85 46.32
C ILE A 4 7.68 -24.44 44.95
N LYS A 5 6.97 -25.57 44.95
CA LYS A 5 6.41 -26.18 43.73
C LYS A 5 5.27 -25.38 43.09
N GLN A 6 4.41 -24.71 43.85
CA GLN A 6 3.29 -23.91 43.27
C GLN A 6 3.78 -22.64 42.59
N ILE A 7 4.88 -22.04 43.06
CA ILE A 7 5.43 -20.78 42.54
C ILE A 7 5.95 -20.96 41.10
N LYS A 8 6.51 -22.13 40.77
CA LYS A 8 7.01 -22.42 39.42
C LYS A 8 5.89 -22.53 38.38
N THR A 9 4.73 -23.08 38.74
CA THR A 9 3.59 -23.23 37.83
C THR A 9 2.97 -21.87 37.48
N TYR A 10 2.85 -20.95 38.44
CA TYR A 10 2.33 -19.60 38.17
C TYR A 10 3.28 -18.76 37.31
N PHE A 11 4.60 -18.93 37.45
CA PHE A 11 5.58 -18.24 36.59
C PHE A 11 5.49 -18.68 35.13
N ILE A 12 5.24 -19.97 34.88
CA ILE A 12 5.08 -20.50 33.51
C ILE A 12 3.79 -19.96 32.88
N ILE A 13 2.69 -19.88 33.62
CA ILE A 13 1.41 -19.36 33.12
C ILE A 13 1.48 -17.84 32.88
N LEU A 14 2.18 -17.09 33.74
CA LEU A 14 2.36 -15.64 33.56
C LEU A 14 3.19 -15.32 32.31
N PHE A 15 4.24 -16.10 32.02
CA PHE A 15 5.01 -15.98 30.78
C PHE A 15 4.21 -16.40 29.53
N LEU A 16 3.25 -17.31 29.67
CA LEU A 16 2.40 -17.76 28.57
C LEU A 16 1.33 -16.73 28.18
N ILE A 17 0.89 -15.88 29.12
CA ILE A 17 -0.11 -14.83 28.88
C ILE A 17 0.56 -13.53 28.38
N LEU A 18 1.84 -13.30 28.69
CA LEU A 18 2.59 -12.13 28.20
C LEU A 18 3.13 -12.32 26.76
N GLY A 19 3.06 -13.54 26.24
CA GLY A 19 3.45 -13.85 24.87
C GLY A 19 2.32 -13.52 23.88
N ILE A 20 2.64 -12.65 22.93
CA ILE A 20 1.95 -12.47 21.64
C ILE A 20 0.79 -11.46 21.66
N THR A 21 1.12 -10.19 21.90
CA THR A 21 0.42 -9.09 21.20
C THR A 21 1.25 -8.69 19.99
N ILE A 22 1.13 -9.45 18.90
CA ILE A 22 1.66 -8.97 17.61
C ILE A 22 0.70 -7.88 17.14
N VAL A 23 1.03 -6.63 17.47
CA VAL A 23 0.36 -5.49 16.85
C VAL A 23 0.84 -5.45 15.40
N SER A 24 0.06 -6.04 14.51
CA SER A 24 0.27 -5.94 13.06
C SER A 24 -0.04 -4.50 12.64
N TYR A 25 0.98 -3.65 12.63
CA TYR A 25 0.87 -2.34 12.02
C TYR A 25 0.80 -2.52 10.50
N ALA A 26 -0.30 -2.08 9.90
CA ALA A 26 -0.38 -1.93 8.46
C ALA A 26 0.56 -0.78 8.05
N GLU A 27 1.68 -1.11 7.42
CA GLU A 27 2.65 -0.11 6.95
C GLU A 27 2.07 0.63 5.74
N VAL A 28 1.92 1.95 5.87
CA VAL A 28 1.50 2.83 4.78
C VAL A 28 2.73 3.47 4.15
N ILE A 29 2.96 3.20 2.87
CA ILE A 29 4.05 3.76 2.08
C ILE A 29 3.51 4.92 1.25
N THR A 30 4.24 6.02 1.20
CA THR A 30 3.90 7.18 0.36
C THR A 30 4.88 7.31 -0.79
N VAL A 31 4.35 7.38 -2.02
CA VAL A 31 5.10 7.60 -3.25
C VAL A 31 4.77 9.00 -3.77
N LYS A 32 5.79 9.80 -4.08
CA LYS A 32 5.62 11.19 -4.56
C LYS A 32 6.21 11.34 -5.94
N SER A 33 5.44 11.85 -6.90
CA SER A 33 5.87 12.21 -8.26
C SER A 33 5.67 13.72 -8.50
N THR A 34 6.52 14.31 -9.34
CA THR A 34 6.57 15.76 -9.58
C THR A 34 6.66 16.07 -11.08
N VAL A 35 6.31 17.29 -11.44
CA VAL A 35 6.61 17.90 -12.74
C VAL A 35 7.68 18.97 -12.50
N GLU A 36 8.80 18.86 -13.19
CA GLU A 36 9.92 19.79 -13.05
C GLU A 36 10.05 20.67 -14.29
N ILE A 37 10.73 21.81 -14.14
CA ILE A 37 11.14 22.61 -15.29
C ILE A 37 12.24 21.84 -16.00
N ALA A 38 12.07 21.61 -17.30
CA ALA A 38 13.06 20.92 -18.11
C ALA A 38 14.35 21.75 -18.21
N SER A 39 15.46 21.09 -18.53
CA SER A 39 16.79 21.72 -18.64
C SER A 39 16.86 22.87 -19.66
N ASP A 40 15.92 22.93 -20.61
CA ASP A 40 15.80 24.00 -21.60
C ASP A 40 15.13 25.29 -21.05
N GLY A 41 14.59 25.24 -19.82
CA GLY A 41 13.87 26.33 -19.18
C GLY A 41 12.54 26.72 -19.83
N ARG A 42 12.10 25.98 -20.85
CA ARG A 42 10.91 26.28 -21.68
C ARG A 42 9.86 25.18 -21.63
N SER A 43 10.26 23.97 -21.25
CA SER A 43 9.43 22.78 -21.22
C SER A 43 9.27 22.25 -19.79
N ALA A 44 8.41 21.24 -19.63
CA ALA A 44 8.16 20.57 -18.37
C ALA A 44 8.53 19.08 -18.48
N ASP A 45 9.35 18.59 -17.56
CA ASP A 45 9.69 17.17 -17.46
C ASP A 45 8.82 16.49 -16.41
N LEU A 46 8.12 15.44 -16.79
CA LEU A 46 7.49 14.56 -15.81
C LEU A 46 8.61 13.78 -15.11
N LYS A 47 8.56 13.70 -13.78
CA LYS A 47 9.41 12.82 -12.97
C LYS A 47 8.56 11.72 -12.35
N PRO A 48 8.28 10.63 -13.09
CA PRO A 48 7.61 9.48 -12.53
C PRO A 48 8.44 8.86 -11.41
N THR A 49 7.77 8.31 -10.41
CA THR A 49 8.41 7.66 -9.28
C THR A 49 8.11 6.17 -9.32
N GLU A 50 9.17 5.38 -9.39
CA GLU A 50 9.06 3.93 -9.38
C GLU A 50 8.85 3.41 -7.95
N PHE A 51 8.05 2.37 -7.83
CA PHE A 51 7.82 1.67 -6.58
C PHE A 51 7.56 0.18 -6.84
N SER A 52 7.70 -0.64 -5.81
CA SER A 52 7.49 -2.08 -5.90
C SER A 52 6.50 -2.56 -4.86
N VAL A 53 5.62 -3.48 -5.26
CA VAL A 53 4.75 -4.25 -4.38
C VAL A 53 5.45 -5.58 -4.11
N PRO A 54 5.79 -5.90 -2.83
CA PRO A 54 6.51 -7.13 -2.48
C PRO A 54 5.77 -8.41 -2.86
N ASP A 55 6.52 -9.48 -3.04
CA ASP A 55 5.95 -10.80 -3.29
C ASP A 55 5.06 -11.27 -2.13
N GLY A 56 3.94 -11.91 -2.48
CA GLY A 56 2.94 -12.36 -1.51
C GLY A 56 2.07 -11.23 -0.93
N LYS A 57 2.25 -9.97 -1.38
CA LYS A 57 1.43 -8.83 -0.99
C LYS A 57 0.58 -8.30 -2.15
N LEU A 58 -0.49 -7.59 -1.79
CA LEU A 58 -1.25 -6.69 -2.66
C LEU A 58 -1.10 -5.27 -2.13
N ALA A 59 -0.94 -4.29 -3.00
CA ALA A 59 -1.05 -2.88 -2.58
C ALA A 59 -2.47 -2.39 -2.79
N VAL A 60 -3.02 -1.74 -1.76
CA VAL A 60 -4.28 -1.02 -1.80
C VAL A 60 -3.97 0.47 -1.82
N ILE A 61 -4.60 1.21 -2.73
CA ILE A 61 -4.50 2.66 -2.76
C ILE A 61 -5.39 3.22 -1.66
N VAL A 62 -4.76 3.79 -0.62
CA VAL A 62 -5.47 4.36 0.53
C VAL A 62 -5.84 5.81 0.28
N LYS A 63 -4.94 6.55 -0.37
CA LYS A 63 -5.14 7.97 -0.64
C LYS A 63 -4.35 8.40 -1.86
N TYR A 64 -4.92 9.33 -2.59
CA TYR A 64 -4.20 10.11 -3.59
C TYR A 64 -4.46 11.58 -3.37
N PHE A 65 -3.45 12.36 -3.72
CA PHE A 65 -3.55 13.81 -3.74
C PHE A 65 -2.72 14.33 -4.90
N TRP A 66 -3.25 15.32 -5.59
CA TRP A 66 -2.54 16.10 -6.57
C TRP A 66 -2.83 17.57 -6.38
N GLU A 67 -1.80 18.37 -6.60
CA GLU A 67 -1.86 19.81 -6.54
C GLU A 67 -1.09 20.41 -7.70
N ASN A 68 -1.69 21.43 -8.30
CA ASN A 68 -1.05 22.20 -9.35
C ASN A 68 0.13 23.03 -8.81
N ALA A 69 0.96 23.56 -9.72
CA ALA A 69 2.09 24.40 -9.36
C ALA A 69 1.66 25.66 -8.56
N ILE A 70 2.48 26.03 -7.57
CA ILE A 70 2.29 27.26 -6.77
C ILE A 70 2.22 28.47 -7.70
N GLY A 71 1.22 29.34 -7.49
CA GLY A 71 1.02 30.56 -8.31
C GLY A 71 0.28 30.31 -9.63
N LYS A 72 -0.16 29.09 -9.91
CA LYS A 72 -1.21 28.80 -10.90
C LYS A 72 -2.56 28.66 -10.20
N GLU A 73 -3.64 28.64 -10.98
CA GLU A 73 -4.98 28.39 -10.42
C GLU A 73 -4.93 27.18 -9.48
N PRO A 74 -5.41 27.32 -8.22
CA PRO A 74 -5.37 26.25 -7.25
C PRO A 74 -6.32 25.15 -7.72
N LYS A 75 -5.74 24.13 -8.35
CA LYS A 75 -6.43 22.90 -8.73
C LYS A 75 -5.89 21.79 -7.85
N LYS A 76 -6.81 21.11 -7.19
CA LYS A 76 -6.55 19.94 -6.36
C LYS A 76 -7.42 18.80 -6.86
N ASN A 77 -6.88 17.59 -6.78
CA ASN A 77 -7.61 16.39 -7.14
C ASN A 77 -7.21 15.27 -6.18
N ASP A 78 -8.21 14.57 -5.65
CA ASP A 78 -8.07 13.42 -4.75
C ASP A 78 -8.41 12.09 -5.42
N LYS A 79 -8.75 12.11 -6.71
CA LYS A 79 -8.96 10.92 -7.54
C LYS A 79 -7.84 10.71 -8.55
N LEU A 80 -7.30 9.49 -8.60
CA LEU A 80 -6.44 9.03 -9.69
C LEU A 80 -7.24 8.91 -10.98
N GLY A 81 -6.58 9.28 -12.08
CA GLY A 81 -6.98 8.91 -13.43
C GLY A 81 -6.31 7.62 -13.91
N ASP A 82 -6.85 7.06 -15.00
CA ASP A 82 -6.44 5.76 -15.55
C ASP A 82 -5.01 5.70 -16.09
N SER A 83 -4.38 6.85 -16.32
CA SER A 83 -3.04 6.93 -16.91
C SER A 83 -1.95 7.28 -15.89
N GLN A 84 -2.17 7.07 -14.59
CA GLN A 84 -1.22 7.51 -13.55
C GLN A 84 -0.37 6.41 -12.95
N ILE A 85 -0.83 5.15 -13.01
CA ILE A 85 -0.07 3.98 -12.54
C ILE A 85 0.30 3.16 -13.77
N PHE A 86 1.59 3.01 -14.05
CA PHE A 86 2.09 2.11 -15.09
C PHE A 86 2.62 0.83 -14.45
N SER A 87 2.24 -0.33 -14.98
CA SER A 87 2.78 -1.64 -14.58
C SER A 87 3.88 -2.07 -15.55
N PHE A 88 5.09 -2.29 -15.02
CA PHE A 88 6.21 -2.76 -15.84
C PHE A 88 6.05 -4.21 -16.29
N SER A 89 5.38 -5.06 -15.49
CA SER A 89 5.18 -6.47 -15.83
C SER A 89 4.20 -6.65 -16.99
N THR A 90 3.15 -5.85 -17.05
CA THR A 90 2.14 -5.91 -18.13
C THR A 90 2.38 -4.90 -19.24
N SER A 91 3.32 -3.97 -19.05
CA SER A 91 3.59 -2.84 -19.96
C SER A 91 2.34 -2.01 -20.29
N LYS A 92 1.48 -1.80 -19.29
CA LYS A 92 0.20 -1.08 -19.44
C LYS A 92 -0.08 -0.16 -18.26
N TYR A 93 -0.88 0.86 -18.51
CA TYR A 93 -1.48 1.65 -17.43
C TYR A 93 -2.58 0.85 -16.72
N ILE A 94 -2.60 0.95 -15.39
CA ILE A 94 -3.61 0.30 -14.55
C ILE A 94 -4.77 1.28 -14.37
N PRO A 95 -5.96 0.98 -14.92
CA PRO A 95 -7.14 1.79 -14.69
C PRO A 95 -7.52 1.72 -13.20
N VAL A 96 -7.99 2.84 -12.65
CA VAL A 96 -8.36 2.93 -11.22
C VAL A 96 -9.86 3.03 -11.09
N SER A 97 -10.48 1.95 -10.63
CA SER A 97 -11.88 1.90 -10.24
C SER A 97 -12.12 2.45 -8.84
N TYR A 98 -13.29 3.07 -8.67
CA TYR A 98 -13.77 3.65 -7.43
C TYR A 98 -15.11 3.03 -7.00
N ASP A 99 -15.34 2.91 -5.70
CA ASP A 99 -16.66 2.57 -5.17
C ASP A 99 -17.62 3.77 -5.22
N GLN A 100 -18.88 3.53 -4.82
CA GLN A 100 -19.93 4.55 -4.74
C GLN A 100 -19.62 5.71 -3.76
N ASN A 101 -18.68 5.49 -2.83
CA ASN A 101 -18.25 6.49 -1.85
C ASN A 101 -16.99 7.25 -2.33
N GLY A 102 -16.47 6.93 -3.51
CA GLY A 102 -15.26 7.54 -4.06
C GLY A 102 -13.95 6.97 -3.52
N ASN A 103 -13.97 5.81 -2.87
CA ASN A 103 -12.74 5.13 -2.45
C ASN A 103 -12.19 4.28 -3.58
N ALA A 104 -10.87 4.28 -3.76
CA ALA A 104 -10.22 3.43 -4.76
C ALA A 104 -10.35 1.96 -4.34
N ILE A 105 -10.90 1.12 -5.22
CA ILE A 105 -11.04 -0.33 -5.00
C ILE A 105 -10.02 -1.16 -5.80
N THR A 106 -9.21 -0.48 -6.61
CA THR A 106 -8.18 -1.13 -7.42
C THR A 106 -7.05 -1.60 -6.51
N THR A 107 -6.67 -2.87 -6.68
CA THR A 107 -5.52 -3.45 -5.99
C THR A 107 -4.41 -3.71 -6.98
N LEU A 108 -3.17 -3.49 -6.56
CA LEU A 108 -1.98 -3.75 -7.36
C LEU A 108 -1.35 -5.06 -6.88
N PRO A 109 -1.25 -6.10 -7.73
CA PRO A 109 -0.54 -7.31 -7.37
C PRO A 109 0.97 -7.06 -7.19
N SER A 110 1.68 -8.06 -6.66
CA SER A 110 3.15 -7.99 -6.55
C SER A 110 3.79 -7.66 -7.90
N GLY A 111 4.80 -6.80 -7.88
CA GLY A 111 5.47 -6.33 -9.08
C GLY A 111 6.00 -4.91 -9.00
N LYS A 112 6.57 -4.44 -10.12
CA LYS A 112 7.12 -3.09 -10.26
C LYS A 112 6.14 -2.17 -10.97
N TYR A 113 6.06 -0.94 -10.49
CA TYR A 113 5.16 0.09 -10.99
C TYR A 113 5.85 1.45 -11.07
N SER A 114 5.28 2.34 -11.89
CA SER A 114 5.65 3.75 -11.94
C SER A 114 4.41 4.61 -11.70
N PHE A 115 4.52 5.57 -10.80
CA PHE A 115 3.50 6.58 -10.54
C PHE A 115 3.90 7.89 -11.22
N LYS A 116 3.02 8.44 -12.06
CA LYS A 116 3.24 9.71 -12.74
C LYS A 116 2.09 10.70 -12.53
N VAL A 117 2.45 11.98 -12.50
CA VAL A 117 1.50 13.09 -12.50
C VAL A 117 1.83 14.05 -13.64
N GLY A 118 0.81 14.70 -14.19
CA GLY A 118 0.96 15.81 -15.13
C GLY A 118 0.65 17.16 -14.46
N GLY A 119 0.76 18.24 -15.23
CA GLY A 119 0.46 19.59 -14.75
C GLY A 119 1.48 20.62 -15.22
N TYR A 120 1.41 21.81 -14.64
CA TYR A 120 2.44 22.84 -14.84
C TYR A 120 3.74 22.47 -14.09
N PRO A 121 4.91 22.98 -14.51
CA PRO A 121 6.14 22.83 -13.73
C PRO A 121 5.95 23.26 -12.27
N GLY A 122 6.29 22.38 -11.34
CA GLY A 122 6.04 22.52 -9.90
C GLY A 122 4.78 21.78 -9.40
N ALA A 123 3.95 21.23 -10.30
CA ALA A 123 2.86 20.35 -9.90
C ALA A 123 3.41 19.05 -9.31
N TYR A 124 2.66 18.46 -8.38
CA TYR A 124 3.05 17.20 -7.75
C TYR A 124 1.82 16.38 -7.37
N GLY A 125 2.04 15.08 -7.14
CA GLY A 125 1.06 14.26 -6.45
C GLY A 125 1.71 13.23 -5.56
N THR A 126 0.90 12.73 -4.64
CA THR A 126 1.26 11.72 -3.67
C THR A 126 0.27 10.56 -3.74
N LEU A 127 0.80 9.36 -3.61
CA LEU A 127 0.07 8.11 -3.59
C LEU A 127 0.40 7.37 -2.29
N ALA A 128 -0.59 7.18 -1.44
CA ALA A 128 -0.45 6.38 -0.23
C ALA A 128 -0.95 4.96 -0.49
N LEU A 129 -0.11 3.99 -0.19
CA LEU A 129 -0.33 2.56 -0.43
C LEU A 129 -0.24 1.80 0.90
N GLU A 130 -1.13 0.84 1.09
CA GLU A 130 -1.07 -0.14 2.18
C GLU A 130 -0.84 -1.52 1.59
N PHE A 131 0.10 -2.27 2.14
CA PHE A 131 0.38 -3.64 1.70
C PHE A 131 -0.37 -4.67 2.54
N LYS A 132 -1.17 -5.50 1.88
CA LYS A 132 -1.96 -6.57 2.49
C LYS A 132 -1.42 -7.93 2.07
N ASP A 133 -1.38 -8.87 3.00
CA ASP A 133 -1.03 -10.26 2.69
C ASP A 133 -2.07 -10.88 1.76
N VAL A 134 -1.60 -11.57 0.73
CA VAL A 134 -2.43 -12.49 -0.03
C VAL A 134 -2.65 -13.71 0.88
N ILE A 135 -3.81 -13.76 1.55
CA ILE A 135 -4.20 -14.95 2.30
C ILE A 135 -4.35 -16.09 1.29
N LYS A 136 -3.32 -16.93 1.16
CA LYS A 136 -3.48 -18.24 0.53
C LYS A 136 -4.51 -18.97 1.37
N LYS A 137 -5.70 -19.25 0.82
CA LYS A 137 -6.61 -20.26 1.38
C LYS A 137 -5.81 -21.56 1.45
N SER A 138 -5.20 -21.83 2.60
CA SER A 138 -4.68 -23.15 2.92
C SER A 138 -5.88 -24.09 2.82
N GLY A 139 -5.79 -25.06 1.91
CA GLY A 139 -6.78 -26.11 1.79
C GLY A 139 -6.94 -26.79 3.14
N ILE A 140 -8.08 -26.56 3.79
CA ILE A 140 -8.50 -27.34 4.94
C ILE A 140 -8.77 -28.75 4.42
N ASN A 141 -7.76 -29.62 4.47
CA ASN A 141 -7.97 -31.05 4.40
C ASN A 141 -8.15 -31.56 5.82
N LEU A 142 -9.37 -31.39 6.35
CA LEU A 142 -9.82 -32.15 7.51
C LEU A 142 -10.00 -33.59 7.03
N LYS A 143 -8.92 -34.37 7.07
CA LYS A 143 -9.02 -35.82 7.02
C LYS A 143 -10.03 -36.24 8.10
N SER A 144 -11.12 -36.83 7.63
CA SER A 144 -12.11 -37.54 8.41
C SER A 144 -11.41 -38.45 9.42
N SER A 145 -11.43 -38.08 10.70
CA SER A 145 -11.17 -39.00 11.79
C SER A 145 -12.51 -39.63 12.16
N LYS A 146 -12.82 -40.76 11.52
CA LYS A 146 -13.76 -41.74 12.05
C LYS A 146 -13.15 -42.27 13.34
N ILE A 147 -13.74 -41.91 14.47
CA ILE A 147 -13.55 -42.64 15.72
C ILE A 147 -14.74 -43.59 15.81
N HIS A 148 -14.47 -44.88 15.65
CA HIS A 148 -15.36 -45.96 16.05
C HIS A 148 -15.19 -46.22 17.55
#